data_AF-A0A820ST11-F1
#
_entry.id   AF-A0A820ST11-F1
#
_cell.length_a   1.000
_cell.length_b   1.000
_cell.length_c   1.000
_cell.angle_alpha   90.00
_cell.angle_beta   90.00
_cell.angle_gamma   90.00
#
_symmetry.space_group_name_H-M   'P 1'
#
loop_
_entity.id
_entity.type
_entity.pdbx_description
1 polymer ?
#
loop_
_entity_poly.entity_id
_entity_poly.type
_entity_poly.pdbx_seq_one_letter_code
_entity_poly.pdbx_strand_id
1 'polypeptide(L)'
;MNDLPLLPGNRFSDVTCTNFIVPRTLSFKNGHRIIRLPRFGIGQTYKPNVQLTEDEREILTNFQPELIYGKVKVQEPRKFVPATVFYDKKVLRFYGYFKQTVYESPLEYYRVRRVIIYYYLEDDTISVYEIPYKNSALNQGLRVRRHRVSKNDQNESYNWRDLNIGQNLAIYGTIYRLCDCDQFTREWLESEGIEL
;
A
#
# COMPACT_ATOMS: atom_id res chain seq x y z
N MET A 1 4.41 -9.05 33.68
CA MET A 1 4.53 -10.52 33.78
C MET A 1 4.34 -11.02 32.37
N ASN A 2 5.47 -11.22 31.69
CA ASN A 2 5.51 -11.49 30.26
C ASN A 2 5.09 -12.94 29.99
N ASP A 3 4.36 -13.12 28.90
CA ASP A 3 3.55 -14.29 28.55
C ASP A 3 4.31 -15.62 28.62
N LEU A 4 4.04 -16.39 29.68
CA LEU A 4 4.37 -17.81 29.72
C LEU A 4 3.40 -18.57 28.79
N PRO A 5 3.88 -19.50 27.96
CA PRO A 5 3.01 -20.25 27.06
C PRO A 5 2.04 -21.13 27.85
N LEU A 6 0.77 -21.16 27.43
CA LEU A 6 -0.34 -21.91 28.06
C LEU A 6 -0.28 -23.43 27.79
N LEU A 7 0.92 -24.02 27.92
CA LEU A 7 1.13 -25.45 27.87
C LEU A 7 0.61 -26.11 29.16
N PRO A 8 0.14 -27.37 29.10
CA PRO A 8 -0.18 -28.12 30.32
C PRO A 8 1.05 -28.17 31.25
N GLY A 9 0.90 -27.65 32.46
CA GLY A 9 2.00 -27.46 33.43
C GLY A 9 2.32 -26.00 33.76
N ASN A 10 2.09 -25.07 32.83
CA ASN A 10 2.34 -23.64 33.01
C ASN A 10 1.07 -22.86 33.43
N ARG A 11 0.20 -23.48 34.24
CA ARG A 11 -1.03 -22.85 34.75
C ARG A 11 -0.94 -22.73 36.26
N PHE A 12 -1.11 -21.51 36.76
CA PHE A 12 -1.19 -21.22 38.18
C PHE A 12 -2.65 -20.98 38.55
N SER A 13 -3.19 -21.78 39.45
CA SER A 13 -4.53 -21.55 40.01
C SER A 13 -4.44 -20.45 41.08
N ASP A 14 -5.24 -19.40 40.94
CA ASP A 14 -5.34 -18.37 41.97
C ASP A 14 -6.16 -18.87 43.17
N VAL A 15 -5.47 -19.14 44.28
CA VAL A 15 -6.06 -19.61 45.55
C VAL A 15 -6.88 -18.54 46.27
N THR A 16 -6.81 -17.27 45.84
CA THR A 16 -7.57 -16.17 46.45
C THR A 16 -8.99 -16.04 45.87
N CYS A 17 -9.30 -16.76 44.79
CA CYS A 17 -10.64 -16.82 44.20
C CYS A 17 -11.62 -17.56 45.12
N THR A 18 -12.46 -16.81 45.82
CA THR A 18 -13.48 -17.37 46.74
C THR A 18 -14.90 -17.39 46.18
N ASN A 19 -15.14 -16.69 45.06
CA ASN A 19 -16.48 -16.54 44.48
C ASN A 19 -16.62 -17.35 43.18
N PHE A 20 -17.39 -18.44 43.25
CA PHE A 20 -17.68 -19.34 42.13
C PHE A 20 -19.13 -19.20 41.63
N ILE A 21 -19.82 -18.12 41.96
CA ILE A 21 -21.21 -17.89 41.52
C ILE A 21 -21.24 -17.74 40.00
N VAL A 22 -22.02 -18.58 39.33
CA VAL A 22 -22.22 -18.50 37.88
C VAL A 22 -23.00 -17.23 37.55
N PRO A 23 -22.43 -16.28 36.79
CA PRO A 23 -23.12 -15.04 36.49
C PRO A 23 -24.25 -15.32 35.48
N ARG A 24 -25.44 -14.79 35.75
CA ARG A 24 -26.59 -14.91 34.84
C ARG A 24 -26.51 -13.90 33.70
N THR A 25 -25.48 -14.06 32.87
CA THR A 25 -25.18 -13.19 31.73
C THR A 25 -26.11 -13.43 30.54
N LEU A 26 -26.74 -14.61 30.48
CA LEU A 26 -27.73 -14.94 29.45
C LEU A 26 -29.11 -15.11 30.12
N SER A 27 -30.09 -14.34 29.65
CA SER A 27 -31.47 -14.38 30.16
C SER A 27 -32.48 -14.20 29.03
N PHE A 28 -33.73 -14.60 29.26
CA PHE A 28 -34.84 -14.36 28.34
C PHE A 28 -35.86 -13.45 29.02
N LYS A 29 -36.42 -12.48 28.28
CA LYS A 29 -37.53 -11.64 28.74
C LYS A 29 -38.50 -11.47 27.58
N ASN A 30 -39.76 -11.82 27.80
CA ASN A 30 -40.85 -11.70 26.82
C ASN A 30 -40.48 -12.34 25.46
N GLY A 31 -39.88 -13.53 25.47
CA GLY A 31 -39.50 -14.27 24.25
C GLY A 31 -38.18 -13.83 23.60
N HIS A 32 -37.56 -12.73 24.04
CA HIS A 32 -36.30 -12.25 23.48
C HIS A 32 -35.10 -12.58 24.37
N ARG A 33 -33.97 -12.96 23.74
CA ARG A 33 -32.70 -13.19 24.42
C ARG A 33 -32.08 -11.85 24.83
N ILE A 34 -31.79 -11.70 26.11
CA ILE A 34 -31.10 -10.54 26.69
C ILE A 34 -29.73 -10.99 27.22
N ILE A 35 -28.69 -10.31 26.77
CA ILE A 35 -27.31 -10.48 27.26
C ILE A 35 -27.07 -9.41 28.33
N ARG A 36 -26.71 -9.84 29.54
CA ARG A 36 -26.24 -8.98 30.63
C ARG A 36 -24.74 -9.15 30.75
N LEU A 37 -24.02 -8.05 30.65
CA LEU A 37 -22.57 -8.05 30.78
C LEU A 37 -22.18 -8.18 32.25
N PRO A 38 -21.19 -9.02 32.60
CA PRO A 38 -20.73 -9.15 33.97
C PRO A 38 -20.10 -7.83 34.43
N ARG A 39 -20.44 -7.41 35.65
CA ARG A 39 -19.91 -6.22 36.32
C ARG A 39 -18.86 -6.66 37.33
N PHE A 40 -17.76 -5.92 37.43
CA PHE A 40 -16.62 -6.28 38.26
C PHE A 40 -16.18 -5.09 39.13
N GLY A 41 -15.60 -5.38 40.31
CA GLY A 41 -15.03 -4.39 41.22
C GLY A 41 -16.03 -3.68 42.15
N ILE A 42 -15.48 -2.88 43.07
CA ILE A 42 -16.26 -2.03 43.99
C ILE A 42 -16.96 -0.94 43.16
N GLY A 43 -18.28 -0.85 43.26
CA GLY A 43 -19.09 0.08 42.46
C GLY A 43 -19.72 -0.54 41.20
N GLN A 44 -19.53 -1.85 40.93
CA GLN A 44 -20.27 -2.58 39.89
C GLN A 44 -20.17 -1.95 38.49
N THR A 45 -19.02 -1.40 38.14
CA THR A 45 -18.79 -0.83 36.81
C THR A 45 -18.60 -1.92 35.77
N TYR A 46 -19.19 -1.74 34.59
CA TYR A 46 -18.88 -2.58 33.44
C TYR A 46 -17.44 -2.27 33.00
N LYS A 47 -16.56 -3.27 33.03
CA LYS A 47 -15.29 -3.22 32.30
C LYS A 47 -15.53 -3.91 30.97
N PRO A 48 -15.70 -3.20 29.85
CA PRO A 48 -15.57 -3.86 28.57
C PRO A 48 -14.21 -4.54 28.54
N ASN A 49 -14.14 -5.78 28.05
CA ASN A 49 -12.89 -6.26 27.48
C ASN A 49 -12.56 -5.22 26.41
N VAL A 50 -11.61 -4.34 26.71
CA VAL A 50 -11.28 -3.19 25.87
C VAL A 50 -10.51 -3.73 24.67
N GLN A 51 -11.22 -4.40 23.75
CA GLN A 51 -10.90 -4.21 22.36
C GLN A 51 -11.25 -2.75 22.10
N LEU A 52 -10.23 -1.92 22.27
CA LEU A 52 -10.25 -0.52 21.89
C LEU A 52 -10.88 -0.44 20.50
N THR A 53 -11.82 0.48 20.30
CA THR A 53 -12.32 0.75 18.94
C THR A 53 -11.12 1.12 18.04
N GLU A 54 -11.25 0.97 16.72
CA GLU A 54 -10.17 1.34 15.81
C GLU A 54 -9.69 2.78 16.05
N ASP A 55 -10.62 3.71 16.30
CA ASP A 55 -10.33 5.09 16.69
C ASP A 55 -9.50 5.18 17.99
N GLU A 56 -9.86 4.42 19.03
CA GLU A 56 -9.13 4.40 20.31
C GLU A 56 -7.72 3.77 20.17
N ARG A 57 -7.56 2.78 19.29
CA ARG A 57 -6.25 2.19 18.96
C ARG A 57 -5.37 3.19 18.23
N GLU A 58 -5.93 3.89 17.24
CA GLU A 58 -5.22 4.93 16.48
C GLU A 58 -4.75 6.08 17.38
N ILE A 59 -5.60 6.51 18.33
CA ILE A 59 -5.25 7.54 19.32
C ILE A 59 -4.04 7.11 20.16
N LEU A 60 -4.01 5.86 20.62
CA LEU A 60 -2.90 5.35 21.43
C LEU A 60 -1.63 5.13 20.61
N THR A 61 -1.73 4.65 19.37
CA THR A 61 -0.55 4.48 18.49
C THR A 61 0.07 5.82 18.09
N ASN A 62 -0.75 6.87 17.98
CA ASN A 62 -0.31 8.22 17.64
C ASN A 62 0.03 9.07 18.89
N PHE A 63 -0.08 8.52 20.10
CA PHE A 63 0.23 9.23 21.33
C PHE A 63 1.75 9.34 21.49
N GLN A 64 2.34 10.41 20.97
CA GLN A 64 3.70 10.84 21.32
C GLN A 64 3.60 11.70 22.60
N PRO A 65 4.03 11.21 23.77
CA PRO A 65 4.04 12.02 24.98
C PRO A 65 5.22 13.01 24.92
N GLU A 66 5.07 14.08 24.15
CA GLU A 66 6.00 15.21 24.23
C GLU A 66 5.53 16.21 25.29
N LEU A 67 6.26 16.21 26.41
CA LEU A 67 6.46 17.24 27.45
C LEU A 67 6.04 16.86 28.88
N ILE A 68 6.99 17.05 29.81
CA ILE A 68 6.84 16.93 31.26
C ILE A 68 6.05 18.14 31.84
N TYR A 69 5.88 19.21 31.07
CA TYR A 69 5.16 20.42 31.49
C TYR A 69 4.39 21.02 30.30
N GLY A 70 3.06 21.11 30.41
CA GLY A 70 2.18 21.72 29.41
C GLY A 70 0.92 20.90 29.12
N LYS A 71 -0.16 21.54 28.64
CA LYS A 71 -1.31 20.82 28.10
C LYS A 71 -0.87 20.11 26.82
N VAL A 72 -0.97 18.78 26.80
CA VAL A 72 -0.71 17.97 25.60
C VAL A 72 -1.57 18.53 24.47
N LYS A 73 -0.94 19.05 23.41
CA LYS A 73 -1.64 19.32 22.16
C LYS A 73 -2.00 17.96 21.59
N VAL A 74 -3.24 17.53 21.78
CA VAL A 74 -3.78 16.36 21.09
C VAL A 74 -3.67 16.69 19.60
N GLN A 75 -2.74 16.04 18.89
CA GLN A 75 -2.72 16.12 17.44
C GLN A 75 -4.03 15.51 16.96
N GLU A 76 -4.79 16.23 16.12
CA GLU A 76 -5.98 15.65 15.52
C GLU A 76 -5.57 14.35 14.81
N PRO A 77 -6.31 13.24 15.03
CA PRO A 77 -6.00 11.99 14.38
C PRO A 77 -5.95 12.25 12.87
N ARG A 78 -4.85 11.84 12.22
CA ARG A 78 -4.72 12.01 10.78
C ARG A 78 -5.85 11.26 10.13
N LYS A 79 -6.69 11.98 9.37
CA LYS A 79 -7.79 11.36 8.63
C LYS A 79 -7.19 10.29 7.71
N PHE A 80 -7.60 9.03 7.88
CA PHE A 80 -7.19 7.96 7.00
C PHE A 80 -7.69 8.24 5.58
N VAL A 81 -6.75 8.36 4.64
CA VAL A 81 -7.05 8.51 3.22
C VAL A 81 -6.55 7.25 2.52
N PRO A 82 -7.42 6.47 1.86
CA PRO A 82 -7.02 5.30 1.09
C PRO A 82 -5.99 5.66 0.01
N ALA A 83 -5.08 4.75 -0.30
CA ALA A 83 -4.03 4.96 -1.30
C ALA A 83 -4.60 5.38 -2.67
N THR A 84 -5.69 4.75 -3.11
CA THR A 84 -6.40 5.08 -4.36
C THR A 84 -6.82 6.56 -4.41
N VAL A 85 -7.30 7.10 -3.28
CA VAL A 85 -7.72 8.50 -3.19
C VAL A 85 -6.50 9.43 -3.08
N PHE A 86 -5.48 9.03 -2.33
CA PHE A 86 -4.27 9.81 -2.14
C PHE A 86 -3.44 9.97 -3.44
N TYR A 87 -3.43 8.94 -4.28
CA TYR A 87 -2.72 8.89 -5.55
C TYR A 87 -3.61 9.15 -6.77
N ASP A 88 -4.86 9.56 -6.59
CA ASP A 88 -5.77 9.89 -7.69
C ASP A 88 -5.11 10.92 -8.64
N LYS A 89 -5.16 10.62 -9.94
CA LYS A 89 -4.58 11.43 -11.04
C LYS A 89 -3.06 11.66 -10.96
N LYS A 90 -2.33 11.05 -10.02
CA LYS A 90 -0.87 11.10 -10.00
C LYS A 90 -0.30 10.02 -10.92
N VAL A 91 0.37 10.45 -11.99
CA VAL A 91 0.93 9.55 -13.01
C VAL A 91 2.38 9.93 -13.25
N LEU A 92 3.26 8.94 -13.13
CA LEU A 92 4.65 9.10 -13.50
C LEU A 92 4.81 8.91 -15.00
N ARG A 93 5.43 9.88 -15.67
CA ARG A 93 5.74 9.86 -17.10
C ARG A 93 7.24 9.79 -17.34
N PHE A 94 7.66 8.77 -18.07
CA PHE A 94 9.03 8.56 -18.53
C PHE A 94 9.11 8.59 -20.05
N TYR A 95 10.21 9.12 -20.56
CA TYR A 95 10.57 9.11 -21.97
C TYR A 95 11.64 8.05 -22.20
N GLY A 96 11.48 7.28 -23.27
CA GLY A 96 12.42 6.24 -23.61
C GLY A 96 12.40 5.87 -25.08
N TYR A 97 13.16 4.83 -25.41
CA TYR A 97 13.11 4.21 -26.73
C TYR A 97 13.34 2.71 -26.62
N PHE A 98 12.97 1.98 -27.66
CA PHE A 98 13.41 0.61 -27.86
C PHE A 98 14.01 0.45 -29.27
N LYS A 99 14.88 -0.54 -29.42
CA LYS A 99 15.48 -0.90 -30.70
C LYS A 99 14.68 -2.04 -31.32
N GLN A 100 14.28 -1.88 -32.56
CA GLN A 100 13.63 -2.91 -33.37
C GLN A 100 14.61 -3.38 -34.44
N THR A 101 14.99 -4.65 -34.44
CA THR A 101 15.86 -5.24 -35.47
C THR A 101 15.14 -5.29 -36.81
N VAL A 102 15.86 -5.01 -37.90
CA VAL A 102 15.35 -5.05 -39.27
C VAL A 102 16.28 -5.93 -40.10
N TYR A 103 15.72 -6.96 -40.74
CA TYR A 103 16.49 -7.92 -41.53
C TYR A 103 16.41 -7.67 -43.04
N GLU A 104 15.34 -7.01 -43.50
CA GLU A 104 14.99 -6.91 -44.93
C GLU A 104 15.45 -5.60 -45.59
N SER A 105 16.12 -4.71 -44.85
CA SER A 105 16.59 -3.42 -45.38
C SER A 105 18.11 -3.45 -45.56
N PRO A 106 18.64 -3.11 -46.74
CA PRO A 106 20.08 -2.93 -46.93
C PRO A 106 20.60 -1.64 -46.28
N LEU A 107 19.71 -0.72 -45.91
CA LEU A 107 20.08 0.61 -45.38
C LEU A 107 20.22 0.63 -43.85
N GLU A 108 19.54 -0.26 -43.13
CA GLU A 108 19.50 -0.21 -41.66
C GLU A 108 19.38 -1.61 -41.04
N TYR A 109 20.17 -1.84 -39.99
CA TYR A 109 20.13 -3.08 -39.19
C TYR A 109 19.12 -3.00 -38.04
N TYR A 110 18.87 -1.81 -37.51
CA TYR A 110 17.89 -1.58 -36.46
C TYR A 110 17.27 -0.18 -36.55
N ARG A 111 16.01 -0.08 -36.11
CA ARG A 111 15.25 1.17 -35.97
C ARG A 111 15.11 1.53 -34.50
N VAL A 112 15.25 2.81 -34.18
CA VAL A 112 15.00 3.33 -32.82
C VAL A 112 13.61 3.93 -32.79
N ARG A 113 12.73 3.40 -31.92
CA ARG A 113 11.34 3.87 -31.78
C ARG A 113 11.16 4.51 -30.42
N ARG A 114 10.74 5.78 -30.42
CA ARG A 114 10.56 6.60 -29.21
C ARG A 114 9.22 6.28 -28.56
N VAL A 115 9.24 6.12 -27.25
CA VAL A 115 8.06 5.79 -26.45
C VAL A 115 7.96 6.68 -25.23
N ILE A 116 6.73 6.82 -24.75
CA ILE A 116 6.37 7.39 -23.47
C ILE A 116 5.79 6.26 -22.64
N ILE A 117 6.33 6.10 -21.44
CA ILE A 117 5.89 5.09 -20.47
C ILE A 117 5.17 5.83 -19.35
N TYR A 118 3.93 5.43 -19.09
CA TYR A 118 3.13 5.95 -18.00
C TYR A 118 3.04 4.90 -16.91
N TYR A 119 3.32 5.30 -15.67
CA TYR A 119 3.12 4.50 -14.47
C TYR A 119 2.09 5.19 -13.58
N TYR A 120 0.97 4.52 -13.31
CA TYR A 120 -0.13 5.07 -12.54
C TYR A 120 0.06 4.70 -11.07
N LEU A 121 0.22 5.71 -10.20
CA LEU A 121 0.48 5.51 -8.77
C LEU A 121 -0.74 4.98 -8.00
N GLU A 122 -1.93 5.13 -8.56
CA GLU A 122 -3.19 4.68 -7.96
C GLU A 122 -3.28 3.14 -7.83
N ASP A 123 -2.80 2.41 -8.84
CA ASP A 123 -3.04 0.97 -9.00
C ASP A 123 -1.80 0.17 -9.46
N ASP A 124 -0.61 0.79 -9.45
CA ASP A 124 0.65 0.22 -9.93
C ASP A 124 0.57 -0.32 -11.38
N THR A 125 -0.23 0.32 -12.24
CA THR A 125 -0.38 -0.10 -13.63
C THR A 125 0.60 0.64 -14.55
N ILE A 126 0.96 0.01 -15.66
CA ILE A 126 1.84 0.57 -16.68
C ILE A 126 1.09 0.66 -18.01
N SER A 127 1.29 1.74 -18.75
CA SER A 127 0.95 1.81 -20.17
C SER A 127 2.14 2.34 -20.98
N VAL A 128 2.28 1.85 -22.21
CA VAL A 128 3.37 2.24 -23.11
C VAL A 128 2.77 2.78 -24.40
N TYR A 129 3.09 4.03 -24.70
CA TYR A 129 2.62 4.75 -25.86
C TYR A 129 3.78 5.12 -26.77
N GLU A 130 3.68 4.79 -28.04
CA GLU A 130 4.65 5.17 -29.05
C GLU A 130 4.26 6.53 -29.66
N ILE A 131 5.21 7.45 -29.69
CA ILE A 131 4.99 8.79 -30.24
C ILE A 131 4.80 8.66 -31.77
N PRO A 132 3.67 9.10 -32.33
CA PRO A 132 3.44 9.01 -33.76
C PRO A 132 4.37 9.95 -34.52
N TYR A 133 4.91 9.45 -35.64
CA TYR A 133 5.81 10.18 -36.53
C TYR A 133 5.29 10.11 -37.96
N LYS A 134 5.18 11.29 -38.60
CA LYS A 134 4.69 11.41 -39.97
C LYS A 134 5.56 10.61 -40.94
N ASN A 135 4.94 10.01 -41.95
CA ASN A 135 5.61 9.24 -43.00
C ASN A 135 6.42 8.01 -42.50
N SER A 136 6.15 7.51 -41.29
CA SER A 136 6.86 6.34 -40.76
C SER A 136 6.43 5.02 -41.40
N ALA A 137 5.26 4.96 -42.05
CA ALA A 137 4.66 3.74 -42.63
C ALA A 137 4.49 2.56 -41.64
N LEU A 138 4.63 2.80 -40.32
CA LEU A 138 4.51 1.79 -39.27
C LEU A 138 3.23 2.04 -38.46
N ASN A 139 2.65 0.97 -37.92
CA ASN A 139 1.62 1.08 -36.91
C ASN A 139 2.23 1.68 -35.64
N GLN A 140 1.72 2.85 -35.25
CA GLN A 140 2.17 3.67 -34.13
C GLN A 140 1.02 3.89 -33.13
N GLY A 141 1.34 4.45 -31.96
CA GLY A 141 0.38 4.73 -30.90
C GLY A 141 0.52 3.75 -29.74
N LEU A 142 -0.60 3.30 -29.18
CA LEU A 142 -0.61 2.47 -27.96
C LEU A 142 0.03 1.10 -28.21
N ARG A 143 1.16 0.82 -27.56
CA ARG A 143 1.83 -0.49 -27.63
C ARG A 143 1.36 -1.43 -26.53
N VAL A 144 1.24 -0.91 -25.31
CA VAL A 144 0.83 -1.67 -24.13
C VAL A 144 -0.33 -0.92 -23.47
N ARG A 145 -1.49 -1.58 -23.40
CA ARG A 145 -2.69 -1.05 -22.71
C ARG A 145 -2.40 -0.91 -21.20
N ARG A 146 -3.13 -0.05 -20.50
CA ARG A 146 -3.01 0.11 -19.04
C ARG A 146 -3.41 -1.19 -18.33
N HIS A 147 -2.48 -1.80 -17.62
CA HIS A 147 -2.69 -2.91 -16.69
C HIS A 147 -1.42 -3.14 -15.86
N ARG A 148 -1.49 -4.02 -14.85
CA ARG A 148 -0.30 -4.40 -14.06
C ARG A 148 0.57 -5.32 -14.90
N VAL A 149 1.84 -4.95 -15.05
CA VAL A 149 2.82 -5.70 -15.84
C VAL A 149 3.69 -6.51 -14.90
N SER A 150 3.80 -7.81 -15.14
CA SER A 150 4.71 -8.68 -14.40
C SER A 150 6.16 -8.47 -14.85
N LYS A 151 7.06 -8.43 -13.86
CA LYS A 151 8.52 -8.35 -14.02
C LYS A 151 9.12 -9.72 -14.29
N ASN A 152 8.65 -10.72 -13.55
CA ASN A 152 9.16 -12.09 -13.54
C ASN A 152 8.00 -13.11 -13.65
N ASP A 153 8.33 -14.37 -13.91
CA ASP A 153 7.38 -15.50 -13.90
C ASP A 153 6.76 -15.76 -12.52
N GLN A 154 7.29 -15.14 -11.47
CA GLN A 154 6.81 -15.24 -10.08
C GLN A 154 5.64 -14.28 -9.77
N ASN A 155 4.98 -13.71 -10.78
CA ASN A 155 3.88 -12.73 -10.63
C ASN A 155 4.24 -11.45 -9.87
N GLU A 156 5.52 -11.15 -9.70
CA GLU A 156 5.97 -9.85 -9.17
C GLU A 156 5.67 -8.78 -10.20
N SER A 157 4.97 -7.72 -9.80
CA SER A 157 4.65 -6.59 -10.69
C SER A 157 5.69 -5.47 -10.54
N TYR A 158 5.88 -4.68 -11.59
CA TYR A 158 6.77 -3.52 -11.54
C TYR A 158 6.30 -2.49 -10.50
N ASN A 159 7.23 -1.99 -9.70
CA ASN A 159 7.02 -0.87 -8.81
C ASN A 159 7.64 0.42 -9.41
N TRP A 160 7.19 1.59 -8.97
CA TRP A 160 7.81 2.86 -9.34
C TRP A 160 9.29 2.92 -8.93
N ARG A 161 9.70 2.21 -7.87
CA ARG A 161 11.10 2.10 -7.44
C ARG A 161 11.99 1.34 -8.43
N ASP A 162 11.42 0.50 -9.27
CA ASP A 162 12.14 -0.21 -10.33
C ASP A 162 12.34 0.67 -11.59
N LEU A 163 11.80 1.89 -11.61
CA LEU A 163 11.84 2.79 -12.76
C LEU A 163 12.74 3.99 -12.45
N ASN A 164 13.93 4.00 -13.04
CA ASN A 164 14.81 5.16 -12.99
C ASN A 164 15.44 5.48 -14.37
N ILE A 165 15.92 6.70 -14.54
CA ILE A 165 16.61 7.13 -15.75
C ILE A 165 17.85 6.25 -15.97
N GLY A 166 18.10 5.87 -17.23
CA GLY A 166 19.20 4.98 -17.57
C GLY A 166 18.96 3.51 -17.19
N GLN A 167 17.78 3.12 -16.70
CA GLN A 167 17.43 1.71 -16.53
C GLN A 167 16.74 1.12 -17.76
N ASN A 168 16.78 -0.21 -17.84
CA ASN A 168 16.15 -0.99 -18.89
C ASN A 168 14.89 -1.67 -18.34
N LEU A 169 13.74 -1.33 -18.92
CA LEU A 169 12.45 -1.88 -18.56
C LEU A 169 12.05 -2.96 -19.57
N ALA A 170 11.94 -4.21 -19.12
CA ALA A 170 11.59 -5.34 -19.99
C ALA A 170 10.08 -5.65 -19.88
N ILE A 171 9.34 -5.43 -20.96
CA ILE A 171 7.88 -5.70 -21.00
C ILE A 171 7.58 -6.54 -22.24
N TYR A 172 6.99 -7.72 -22.02
CA TYR A 172 6.56 -8.64 -23.09
C TYR A 172 7.64 -8.91 -24.15
N GLY A 173 8.88 -9.16 -23.68
CA GLY A 173 10.04 -9.44 -24.54
C GLY A 173 10.63 -8.21 -25.24
N THR A 174 10.07 -7.01 -25.06
CA THR A 174 10.64 -5.76 -25.56
C THR A 174 11.38 -5.03 -24.44
N ILE A 175 12.64 -4.64 -24.69
CA ILE A 175 13.45 -3.89 -23.74
C ILE A 175 13.37 -2.40 -24.08
N TYR A 176 12.83 -1.62 -23.16
CA TYR A 176 12.72 -0.17 -23.25
C TYR A 176 13.82 0.49 -22.42
N ARG A 177 14.60 1.38 -23.04
CA ARG A 177 15.60 2.20 -22.35
C ARG A 177 14.95 3.48 -21.86
N LEU A 178 14.92 3.69 -20.55
CA LEU A 178 14.48 4.95 -19.95
C LEU A 178 15.59 5.99 -20.13
N CYS A 179 15.24 7.14 -20.70
CA CYS A 179 16.20 8.19 -21.06
C CYS A 179 15.97 9.48 -20.30
N ASP A 180 14.71 9.83 -20.03
CA ASP A 180 14.34 11.07 -19.37
C ASP A 180 12.97 10.91 -18.69
N CYS A 181 12.55 11.90 -17.89
CA CYS A 181 11.25 11.93 -17.24
C CYS A 181 10.66 13.35 -17.26
N ASP A 182 9.36 13.46 -16.99
CA ASP A 182 8.70 14.76 -16.81
C ASP A 182 9.17 15.50 -15.54
N GLN A 183 8.86 16.79 -15.45
CA GLN A 183 9.21 17.60 -14.28
C GLN A 183 8.52 17.09 -13.01
N PHE A 184 7.23 16.74 -13.11
CA PHE A 184 6.46 16.17 -12.00
C PHE A 184 7.08 14.87 -11.49
N THR A 185 7.53 13.98 -12.40
CA THR A 185 8.15 12.72 -12.00
C THR A 185 9.46 12.92 -11.29
N ARG A 186 10.27 13.88 -11.74
CA ARG A 186 11.53 14.24 -11.08
C ARG A 186 11.31 14.68 -9.65
N GLU A 187 10.44 15.67 -9.45
CA GLU A 187 10.11 16.20 -8.13
C GLU A 187 9.53 15.11 -7.21
N TRP A 188 8.69 14.24 -7.76
CA TRP A 188 8.09 13.15 -7.00
C TRP A 188 9.13 12.10 -6.58
N LEU A 189 10.00 11.66 -7.49
CA LEU A 189 11.05 10.68 -7.19
C LEU A 189 12.06 11.24 -6.18
N GLU A 190 12.44 12.51 -6.32
CA GLU A 190 13.31 13.21 -5.36
C GLU A 190 12.64 13.30 -3.97
N SER A 191 11.33 13.57 -3.90
CA SER A 191 10.59 13.63 -2.63
C SER A 191 10.52 12.27 -1.90
N GLU A 192 10.55 11.18 -2.65
CA GLU A 192 10.60 9.80 -2.15
C GLU A 192 12.04 9.31 -1.89
N GLY A 193 13.05 10.15 -2.15
CA GLY A 193 14.46 9.86 -1.88
C GLY A 193 15.19 9.07 -2.98
N ILE A 194 14.67 9.07 -4.22
CA ILE A 194 15.35 8.48 -5.38
C ILE A 194 16.12 9.58 -6.12
N GLU A 195 17.44 9.40 -6.24
CA GLU A 195 18.29 10.23 -7.10
C GLU A 195 18.22 9.72 -8.56
N LEU A 196 18.04 10.66 -9.50
CA LEU A 196 17.90 10.41 -10.94
C LEU A 196 19.22 10.23 -11.68
#